data_AF-U6RDX5-F1
#
_entry.id   AF-U6RDX5-F1
#
_cell.length_a   1.000
_cell.length_b   1.000
_cell.length_c   1.000
_cell.angle_alpha   90.00
_cell.angle_beta   90.00
_cell.angle_gamma   90.00
#
_symmetry.space_group_name_H-M   'P 1'
#
loop_
_entity.id
_entity.type
_entity.pdbx_description
1 polymer ?
#
loop_
_entity_poly.entity_id
_entity_poly.type
_entity_poly.pdbx_seq_one_letter_code
_entity_poly.pdbx_strand_id
1 'polypeptide(L)'
;MRKAQKELEKKGMTNRAWHKEKGSAAHHIVAGDDPRAQDARDILELYKIDINCAENGIYLKHIDPNSKQSGAYHRIIHTDQYYKTVNQRILDASNFGGRTGVLNELQRLQEDLLFNKQIW
;
A
#
# COMPACT_ATOMS: atom_id res chain seq x y z
N MET A 1 7.03 11.01 -0.41
CA MET A 1 7.28 10.56 0.98
C MET A 1 6.63 11.44 2.05
N ARG A 2 6.88 12.76 2.17
CA ARG A 2 6.31 13.59 3.27
C ARG A 2 4.78 13.76 3.24
N LYS A 3 4.13 13.67 2.09
CA LYS A 3 2.67 13.86 1.95
C LYS A 3 1.88 12.59 2.34
N ALA A 4 2.30 11.43 1.85
CA ALA A 4 1.65 10.14 2.14
C ALA A 4 1.64 9.80 3.61
N GLN A 5 2.79 9.98 4.26
CA GLN A 5 2.91 9.80 5.69
C GLN A 5 1.88 10.64 6.45
N LYS A 6 1.68 11.92 6.08
CA LYS A 6 0.73 12.81 6.74
C LYS A 6 -0.73 12.39 6.50
N GLU A 7 -1.07 11.99 5.28
CA GLU A 7 -2.43 11.52 4.97
C GLU A 7 -2.76 10.20 5.69
N LEU A 8 -1.78 9.30 5.80
CA LEU A 8 -1.92 8.10 6.63
C LEU A 8 -2.02 8.43 8.12
N GLU A 9 -1.26 9.40 8.62
CA GLU A 9 -1.33 9.81 10.04
C GLU A 9 -2.73 10.33 10.35
N LYS A 10 -3.28 11.15 9.46
CA LYS A 10 -4.65 11.66 9.57
C LYS A 10 -5.69 10.51 9.53
N LYS A 11 -5.60 9.59 8.57
CA LYS A 11 -6.52 8.45 8.50
C LYS A 11 -6.40 7.55 9.73
N GLY A 12 -5.19 7.24 10.19
CA GLY A 12 -4.93 6.40 11.36
C GLY A 12 -5.41 7.01 12.68
N MET A 13 -5.41 8.34 12.80
CA MET A 13 -6.06 9.02 13.93
C MET A 13 -7.59 8.83 13.91
N THR A 14 -8.19 8.87 12.73
CA THR A 14 -9.65 8.77 12.57
C THR A 14 -10.18 7.34 12.46
N ASN A 15 -9.32 6.37 12.17
CA ASN A 15 -9.70 4.98 11.95
C ASN A 15 -8.83 4.06 12.81
N ARG A 16 -9.43 3.55 13.89
CA ARG A 16 -8.77 2.65 14.85
C ARG A 16 -8.18 1.39 14.22
N ALA A 17 -8.69 0.95 13.05
CA ALA A 17 -8.13 -0.19 12.33
C ALA A 17 -6.73 0.10 11.74
N TRP A 18 -6.33 1.37 11.62
CA TRP A 18 -5.10 1.80 10.95
C TRP A 18 -4.21 2.68 11.85
N HIS A 19 -4.20 2.40 13.14
CA HIS A 19 -3.37 3.12 14.11
C HIS A 19 -1.86 2.90 13.85
N LYS A 20 -1.07 3.97 14.02
CA LYS A 20 0.39 3.95 13.87
C LYS A 20 1.05 3.64 15.21
N GLU A 21 1.59 2.43 15.34
CA GLU A 21 2.36 2.02 16.52
C GLU A 21 3.81 2.53 16.48
N LYS A 22 4.42 2.66 17.66
CA LYS A 22 5.85 3.01 17.75
C LYS A 22 6.70 1.96 17.02
N GLY A 23 7.58 2.42 16.14
CA GLY A 23 8.48 1.55 15.38
C GLY A 23 7.88 0.95 14.09
N SER A 24 6.67 1.36 13.71
CA SER A 24 6.15 1.15 12.37
C SER A 24 6.64 2.22 11.38
N ALA A 25 6.44 1.96 10.09
CA ALA A 25 6.69 2.92 9.02
C ALA A 25 5.56 2.85 7.99
N ALA A 26 5.28 3.96 7.31
CA ALA A 26 4.42 3.91 6.13
C ALA A 26 5.09 3.08 5.04
N HIS A 27 4.28 2.29 4.37
CA HIS A 27 4.62 1.52 3.20
C HIS A 27 3.66 1.91 2.08
N HIS A 28 4.19 2.20 0.90
CA HIS A 28 3.37 2.39 -0.29
C HIS A 28 3.09 1.04 -0.94
N ILE A 29 1.83 0.80 -1.30
CA ILE A 29 1.43 -0.43 -2.00
C ILE A 29 2.01 -0.43 -3.41
N VAL A 30 1.69 0.60 -4.18
CA VAL A 30 2.40 0.93 -5.42
C VAL A 30 3.61 1.76 -5.05
N ALA A 31 4.80 1.18 -5.17
CA ALA A 31 6.05 1.88 -4.88
C ALA A 31 6.26 3.08 -5.80
N GLY A 32 6.80 4.17 -5.27
CA GLY A 32 6.98 5.42 -6.00
C GLY A 32 8.22 5.45 -6.91
N ASP A 33 9.25 4.68 -6.56
CA ASP A 33 10.60 4.76 -7.13
C ASP A 33 11.18 3.40 -7.59
N ASP A 34 10.57 2.28 -7.20
CA ASP A 34 11.02 0.97 -7.68
C ASP A 34 10.58 0.74 -9.14
N PRO A 35 11.49 0.46 -10.08
CA PRO A 35 11.15 0.27 -11.49
C PRO A 35 10.14 -0.86 -11.73
N ARG A 36 10.09 -1.88 -10.85
CA ARG A 36 9.15 -3.00 -10.98
C ARG A 36 7.69 -2.60 -10.77
N ALA A 37 7.42 -1.43 -10.18
CA ALA A 37 6.07 -0.93 -9.94
C ALA A 37 5.57 0.04 -11.04
N GLN A 38 6.28 0.16 -12.17
CA GLN A 38 5.95 1.15 -13.20
C GLN A 38 4.53 0.97 -13.75
N ASP A 39 4.11 -0.24 -14.10
CA ASP A 39 2.78 -0.49 -14.68
C ASP A 39 1.66 0.00 -13.76
N ALA A 40 1.76 -0.29 -12.45
CA ALA A 40 0.79 0.18 -11.48
C ALA A 40 0.84 1.72 -11.32
N ARG A 41 2.04 2.33 -11.35
CA ARG A 41 2.17 3.79 -11.27
C ARG A 41 1.49 4.49 -12.46
N ASP A 42 1.67 3.96 -13.67
CA ASP A 42 1.06 4.53 -14.88
C ASP A 42 -0.48 4.52 -14.78
N ILE A 43 -1.06 3.48 -14.18
CA ILE A 43 -2.50 3.39 -13.93
C ILE A 43 -2.95 4.39 -12.84
N LEU A 44 -2.19 4.54 -11.76
CA LEU A 44 -2.50 5.57 -10.76
C LEU A 44 -2.47 6.96 -11.38
N GLU A 45 -1.48 7.26 -12.22
CA GLU A 45 -1.37 8.52 -12.95
C GLU A 45 -2.54 8.74 -13.91
N LEU A 46 -2.90 7.72 -14.71
CA LEU A 46 -4.07 7.75 -15.62
C LEU A 46 -5.35 8.21 -14.90
N TYR A 47 -5.57 7.72 -13.68
CA TYR A 47 -6.74 8.06 -12.87
C TYR A 47 -6.53 9.21 -11.89
N LYS A 48 -5.39 9.90 -11.97
CA LYS A 48 -5.00 11.02 -11.09
C LYS A 48 -5.10 10.64 -9.61
N ILE A 49 -4.74 9.41 -9.28
CA ILE A 49 -4.58 8.93 -7.91
C ILE A 49 -3.16 9.29 -7.50
N ASP A 50 -3.02 10.21 -6.55
CA ASP A 50 -1.71 10.64 -6.05
C ASP A 50 -0.95 9.43 -5.50
N ILE A 51 0.27 9.18 -5.98
CA ILE A 51 1.14 8.11 -5.47
C ILE A 51 1.36 8.20 -3.96
N ASN A 52 1.23 9.41 -3.40
CA ASN A 52 1.32 9.70 -1.97
C ASN A 52 -0.06 9.77 -1.28
N CYS A 53 -1.14 9.26 -1.85
CA CYS A 53 -2.43 9.22 -1.16
C CYS A 53 -2.45 8.15 -0.06
N ALA A 54 -3.37 8.28 0.88
CA ALA A 54 -3.51 7.29 1.95
C ALA A 54 -4.12 5.97 1.45
N GLU A 55 -4.87 5.98 0.35
CA GLU A 55 -5.36 4.76 -0.30
C GLU A 55 -4.20 3.89 -0.83
N ASN A 56 -3.09 4.50 -1.25
CA ASN A 56 -1.88 3.80 -1.67
C ASN A 56 -0.92 3.48 -0.51
N GLY A 57 -1.36 3.58 0.74
CA GLY A 57 -0.46 3.51 1.89
C GLY A 57 -0.98 2.69 3.07
N ILE A 58 -0.07 2.15 3.88
CA ILE A 58 -0.40 1.45 5.14
C ILE A 58 0.76 1.55 6.13
N TYR A 59 0.48 1.52 7.44
CA TYR A 59 1.52 1.34 8.46
C TYR A 59 1.86 -0.12 8.66
N LEU A 60 3.15 -0.45 8.49
CA LEU A 60 3.67 -1.80 8.67
C LEU A 60 4.80 -1.84 9.70
N LYS A 61 5.02 -3.03 10.24
CA LYS A 61 6.14 -3.30 11.15
C LYS A 61 7.45 -2.94 10.45
N HIS A 62 8.35 -2.22 11.11
CA HIS A 62 9.58 -1.78 10.47
C HIS A 62 10.85 -1.95 11.32
N ILE A 63 10.83 -1.57 12.60
CA ILE A 63 12.01 -1.72 13.47
C ILE A 63 12.14 -3.17 13.98
N ASP A 64 11.02 -3.76 14.39
CA ASP A 64 10.95 -5.11 14.98
C ASP A 64 9.80 -5.90 14.34
N PRO A 65 10.05 -7.10 13.75
CA PRO A 65 8.99 -7.97 13.20
C PRO A 65 7.99 -8.48 14.26
N ASN A 66 8.32 -8.39 15.55
CA ASN A 66 7.45 -8.74 16.68
C ASN A 66 6.76 -7.52 17.31
N SER A 67 6.89 -6.32 16.71
CA SER A 67 6.23 -5.11 17.21
C SER A 67 4.70 -5.22 17.20
N LYS A 68 4.05 -4.38 18.00
CA LYS A 68 2.58 -4.32 18.14
C LYS A 68 1.85 -3.88 16.87
N GLN A 69 2.55 -3.33 15.88
CA GLN A 69 1.93 -2.93 14.60
C GLN A 69 1.39 -4.19 13.91
N SER A 70 0.12 -4.17 13.51
CA SER A 70 -0.47 -5.24 12.72
C SER A 70 0.14 -5.31 11.30
N GLY A 71 0.03 -6.48 10.67
CA GLY A 71 0.42 -6.68 9.29
C GLY A 71 1.85 -7.13 9.05
N ALA A 72 2.22 -7.10 7.77
CA ALA A 72 3.48 -7.58 7.25
C ALA A 72 4.70 -6.80 7.77
N TYR A 73 5.88 -7.42 7.65
CA TYR A 73 7.14 -6.78 7.97
C TYR A 73 7.69 -6.05 6.75
N HIS A 74 7.67 -4.71 6.79
CA HIS A 74 8.00 -3.83 5.67
C HIS A 74 9.30 -4.22 4.97
N ARG A 75 10.33 -4.61 5.72
CA ARG A 75 11.67 -4.84 5.14
C ARG A 75 11.77 -6.06 4.23
N ILE A 76 10.80 -6.98 4.27
CA ILE A 76 10.88 -8.25 3.52
C ILE A 76 9.91 -8.33 2.34
N ILE A 77 8.98 -7.39 2.21
CA ILE A 77 7.89 -7.49 1.22
C ILE A 77 8.23 -6.91 -0.15
N HIS A 78 9.37 -6.23 -0.31
CA HIS A 78 9.82 -5.67 -1.59
C HIS A 78 10.42 -6.72 -2.55
N THR A 79 9.68 -7.81 -2.78
CA THR A 79 10.08 -8.94 -3.63
C THR A 79 9.57 -8.76 -5.06
N ASP A 80 10.12 -9.51 -6.01
CA ASP A 80 9.58 -9.53 -7.39
C ASP A 80 8.13 -10.04 -7.43
N GLN A 81 7.79 -10.99 -6.57
CA GLN A 81 6.44 -11.53 -6.48
C GLN A 81 5.45 -10.45 -6.02
N TYR A 82 5.84 -9.62 -5.04
CA TYR A 82 5.03 -8.50 -4.59
C TYR A 82 4.68 -7.54 -5.73
N TYR A 83 5.70 -7.08 -6.45
CA TYR A 83 5.50 -6.13 -7.56
C TYR A 83 4.66 -6.72 -8.68
N LYS A 84 4.89 -8.00 -9.04
CA LYS A 84 4.06 -8.70 -10.03
C LYS A 84 2.60 -8.77 -9.57
N THR A 85 2.35 -9.13 -8.32
CA THR A 85 1.00 -9.24 -7.77
C THR A 85 0.30 -7.87 -7.72
N VAL A 86 0.99 -6.82 -7.28
CA VAL A 86 0.44 -5.46 -7.25
C VAL A 86 0.13 -4.95 -8.66
N ASN A 87 1.07 -5.06 -9.61
CA ASN A 87 0.84 -4.63 -10.99
C ASN A 87 -0.35 -5.34 -11.63
N GLN A 88 -0.40 -6.67 -11.50
CA GLN A 88 -1.50 -7.46 -12.08
C GLN A 88 -2.86 -7.05 -11.52
N ARG A 89 -2.97 -6.93 -10.19
CA ARG A 89 -4.24 -6.60 -9.54
C ARG A 89 -4.70 -5.18 -9.88
N ILE A 90 -3.79 -4.21 -9.92
CA ILE A 90 -4.12 -2.83 -10.30
C ILE A 90 -4.55 -2.73 -11.76
N LEU A 91 -3.89 -3.47 -12.67
CA LEU A 91 -4.28 -3.60 -14.07
C LEU A 91 -5.68 -4.20 -14.22
N ASP A 92 -5.94 -5.32 -13.57
CA ASP A 92 -7.27 -5.97 -13.63
C ASP A 92 -8.35 -5.03 -13.08
N ALA A 93 -8.09 -4.39 -11.94
CA ALA A 93 -9.02 -3.45 -11.33
C ALA A 93 -9.31 -2.23 -12.23
N SER A 94 -8.29 -1.73 -12.94
CA SER A 94 -8.42 -0.70 -13.98
C SER A 94 -9.33 -1.17 -15.11
N ASN A 95 -9.10 -2.38 -15.63
CA ASN A 95 -9.86 -2.93 -16.76
C ASN A 95 -11.33 -3.17 -16.44
N PHE A 96 -11.64 -3.66 -15.23
CA PHE A 96 -13.02 -4.03 -14.87
C PHE A 96 -13.81 -2.91 -14.17
N GLY A 97 -13.14 -2.01 -13.46
CA GLY A 97 -13.81 -1.02 -12.61
C GLY A 97 -13.32 0.42 -12.77
N GLY A 98 -12.38 0.66 -13.69
CA GLY A 98 -11.73 1.95 -13.87
C GLY A 98 -11.15 2.51 -12.58
N ARG A 99 -11.23 3.83 -12.40
CA ARG A 99 -10.73 4.53 -11.21
C ARG A 99 -11.28 3.95 -9.90
N THR A 100 -12.58 3.67 -9.84
CA THR A 100 -13.21 3.13 -8.63
C THR A 100 -12.73 1.71 -8.35
N GLY A 101 -12.55 0.90 -9.39
CA GLY A 101 -11.94 -0.43 -9.29
C GLY A 101 -10.54 -0.35 -8.66
N VAL A 102 -9.68 0.54 -9.17
CA VAL A 102 -8.32 0.73 -8.66
C VAL A 102 -8.31 1.15 -7.18
N LEU A 103 -9.16 2.10 -6.77
CA LEU A 103 -9.25 2.50 -5.36
C LEU A 103 -9.72 1.35 -4.46
N ASN A 104 -10.70 0.56 -4.91
CA ASN A 104 -11.17 -0.61 -4.17
C ASN A 104 -10.08 -1.70 -4.08
N GLU A 105 -9.25 -1.84 -5.12
CA GLU A 105 -8.17 -2.80 -5.14
C GLU A 105 -7.01 -2.38 -4.23
N LEU A 106 -6.66 -1.09 -4.21
CA LEU A 106 -5.72 -0.56 -3.23
C LEU A 106 -6.18 -0.86 -1.80
N GLN A 107 -7.47 -0.69 -1.50
CA GLN A 107 -8.02 -1.07 -0.20
C GLN A 107 -7.88 -2.58 0.10
N ARG A 108 -8.17 -3.45 -0.88
CA ARG A 108 -7.97 -4.91 -0.70
C ARG A 108 -6.50 -5.27 -0.48
N LEU A 109 -5.58 -4.61 -1.18
CA LEU A 109 -4.13 -4.78 -0.98
C LEU A 109 -3.69 -4.28 0.41
N GLN A 110 -4.28 -3.19 0.93
CA GLN A 110 -4.07 -2.76 2.32
C GLN A 110 -4.50 -3.86 3.29
N GLU A 111 -5.67 -4.46 3.10
CA GLU A 111 -6.17 -5.53 3.95
C GLU A 111 -5.28 -6.78 3.89
N ASP A 112 -4.79 -7.16 2.71
CA ASP A 112 -3.87 -8.29 2.57
C ASP A 112 -2.56 -8.07 3.32
N LEU A 113 -2.00 -6.86 3.25
CA LEU A 113 -0.83 -6.47 4.03
C LEU A 113 -1.13 -6.40 5.54
N LEU A 114 -2.30 -5.90 5.93
CA LEU A 114 -2.75 -5.80 7.34
C LEU A 114 -2.91 -7.18 7.98
N PHE A 115 -3.42 -8.16 7.22
CA PHE A 115 -3.63 -9.53 7.68
C PHE A 115 -2.46 -10.46 7.33
N ASN A 116 -1.36 -9.90 6.80
CA ASN A 116 -0.15 -10.63 6.45
C ASN A 116 -0.44 -11.84 5.53
N LYS A 117 -1.32 -11.66 4.54
CA LYS A 117 -1.60 -12.67 3.51
C LYS A 117 -0.44 -12.74 2.52
N GLN A 118 -0.13 -13.94 2.04
CA GLN A 118 0.98 -14.14 1.12
C GLN A 118 0.71 -13.51 -0.26
N ILE A 119 1.23 -12.30 -0.47
CA ILE A 119 1.20 -11.60 -1.76
C ILE A 119 2.59 -11.16 -2.24
N TRP A 120 3.66 -11.52 -1.50
CA TRP A 120 5.07 -11.24 -1.79
C TRP A 120 5.92 -12.52 -1.73
#